data_AF-A3DGH4-F1
#
_entry.id   AF-A3DGH4-F1
#
_cell.length_a   1.000
_cell.length_b   1.000
_cell.length_c   1.000
_cell.angle_alpha   90.00
_cell.angle_beta   90.00
_cell.angle_gamma   90.00
#
_symmetry.space_group_name_H-M   'P 1'
#
loop_
_entity.id
_entity.type
_entity.pdbx_description
1 polymer ?
#
loop_
_entity_poly.entity_id
_entity_poly.type
_entity_poly.pdbx_seq_one_letter_code
_entity_poly.pdbx_strand_id
1 'polypeptide(L)'
;MKKILCCIISLFVLASYLSTYTYAISYNSAKEAIDDANNFLLEKMGYENYYSLEVNGMNINDKLAQYGLDVFSNRPVFVYGDNVEASKKTTTAGRDMVKKVNGKDEYRALGYAVDGSVFPNPSFPYDNEGHAAKDKMWVKEPWNGSKVKYLYSENGNIVKRTLTDNAFQYIEKWIKFTSFKPHEVEACTGKKNYFVQNAVDVPEGLKENFEDFLYIIQPPTEHAWGLGIAFYYWNGFNNLNYRSFLIRPFDMNDDLDVSFHVIPDSSTEGNEVLVGVKVKSHFDTDLEGVKFRWSITTKNSDGQDVPLDADAYELEFGGSSTSQSGTINISAEDKEACLYAGFRMPNTDVYIEFAINEDGENPLENDLKNNIVSTVVKAEKPINSTLRKFDLPYYALSREISYPLADSDIVFNLNNINGDWLDGSARIDKLNVNVNAGFLHNYQVGSSRIEDNENTITVSLPSVKAKVERKDFGDNPGEKKWLVSNNTVDVIKRILDTSYYLSVSKKYR
;
A
#
# COMPACT_ATOMS: atom_id res chain seq x y z
N MET A 1 20.01 -1.00 -26.74
CA MET A 1 19.18 -1.34 -25.57
C MET A 1 19.24 -0.28 -24.48
N LYS A 2 20.43 0.20 -24.04
CA LYS A 2 20.57 1.36 -23.11
C LYS A 2 19.69 2.59 -23.41
N LYS A 3 19.51 2.94 -24.69
CA LYS A 3 18.68 4.10 -25.09
C LYS A 3 17.17 3.91 -24.89
N ILE A 4 16.66 2.68 -24.96
CA ILE A 4 15.21 2.40 -24.85
C ILE A 4 14.79 2.43 -23.38
N LEU A 5 15.62 1.87 -22.49
CA LEU A 5 15.42 1.94 -21.04
C LEU A 5 15.43 3.39 -20.54
N CYS A 6 16.39 4.21 -21.00
CA CYS A 6 16.39 5.66 -20.71
C CYS A 6 15.14 6.39 -21.23
N CYS A 7 14.62 6.02 -22.40
CA CYS A 7 13.42 6.67 -22.96
C CYS A 7 12.14 6.32 -22.20
N ILE A 8 12.02 5.07 -21.73
CA ILE A 8 10.87 4.64 -20.91
C ILE A 8 10.90 5.33 -19.54
N ILE A 9 12.07 5.35 -18.89
CA ILE A 9 12.27 6.06 -17.62
C ILE A 9 11.98 7.56 -17.78
N SER A 10 12.43 8.19 -18.87
CA SER A 10 12.17 9.61 -19.14
C SER A 10 10.69 9.91 -19.40
N LEU A 11 9.93 8.97 -19.96
CA LEU A 11 8.49 9.14 -20.24
C LEU A 11 7.63 9.08 -18.97
N PHE A 12 8.02 8.27 -17.98
CA PHE A 12 7.36 8.24 -16.68
C PHE A 12 7.67 9.49 -15.84
N VAL A 13 8.92 9.97 -15.91
CA VAL A 13 9.34 11.22 -15.25
C VAL A 13 8.58 12.43 -15.82
N LEU A 14 8.27 12.47 -17.12
CA LEU A 14 7.50 13.56 -17.74
C LEU A 14 6.00 13.55 -17.41
N ALA A 15 5.43 12.39 -17.07
CA ALA A 15 4.02 12.27 -16.71
C ALA A 15 3.73 12.74 -15.26
N SER A 16 4.70 12.61 -14.35
CA SER A 16 4.59 13.12 -12.98
C SER A 16 4.63 14.66 -12.89
N TYR A 17 5.37 15.33 -13.78
CA TYR A 17 5.45 16.80 -13.81
C TYR A 17 4.18 17.53 -14.30
N LEU A 18 3.17 16.81 -14.82
CA LEU A 18 1.93 17.41 -15.33
C LEU A 18 0.81 17.53 -14.28
N SER A 19 1.08 17.19 -13.02
CA SER A 19 0.09 17.22 -11.93
C SER A 19 0.53 18.20 -10.84
N THR A 20 0.48 19.50 -11.11
CA THR A 20 0.66 20.51 -10.06
C THR A 20 -0.66 20.72 -9.33
N TYR A 21 -0.71 20.46 -8.02
CA TYR A 21 -1.38 21.30 -7.01
C TYR A 21 -0.83 20.98 -5.62
N THR A 22 -0.55 22.04 -4.88
CA THR A 22 -0.02 22.02 -3.51
C THR A 22 -1.13 21.92 -2.45
N TYR A 23 -0.79 21.31 -1.30
CA TYR A 23 -1.36 21.49 0.05
C TYR A 23 -2.75 20.95 0.38
N ALA A 24 -2.92 20.53 1.65
CA ALA A 24 -4.12 20.13 2.38
C ALA A 24 -5.28 19.58 1.55
N ILE A 25 -5.64 18.30 1.76
CA ILE A 25 -6.80 17.71 1.10
C ILE A 25 -8.02 18.62 1.30
N SER A 26 -8.50 19.15 0.19
CA SER A 26 -9.64 20.06 0.13
C SER A 26 -10.74 19.35 -0.63
N TYR A 27 -11.76 18.93 0.09
CA TYR A 27 -12.90 18.26 -0.50
C TYR A 27 -13.86 19.27 -1.14
N ASN A 28 -14.46 18.91 -2.27
CA ASN A 28 -15.46 19.75 -2.94
C ASN A 28 -16.78 19.79 -2.16
N SER A 29 -16.98 18.85 -1.24
CA SER A 29 -18.16 18.78 -0.37
C SER A 29 -17.87 18.03 0.92
N ALA A 30 -18.70 18.27 1.95
CA ALA A 30 -18.65 17.48 3.18
C ALA A 30 -18.94 15.99 2.94
N LYS A 31 -19.76 15.68 1.94
CA LYS A 31 -20.06 14.29 1.56
C LYS A 31 -18.80 13.57 1.08
N GLU A 32 -18.00 14.21 0.23
CA GLU A 32 -16.76 13.63 -0.28
C GLU A 32 -15.78 13.35 0.86
N ALA A 33 -15.64 14.28 1.81
CA ALA A 33 -14.84 14.09 3.02
C ALA A 33 -15.33 12.92 3.88
N ILE A 34 -16.64 12.79 4.05
CA ILE A 34 -17.28 11.69 4.80
C ILE A 34 -17.08 10.35 4.08
N ASP A 35 -17.24 10.31 2.77
CA ASP A 35 -17.05 9.09 1.97
C ASP A 35 -15.61 8.57 2.12
N ASP A 36 -14.61 9.46 2.01
CA ASP A 36 -13.20 9.15 2.25
C ASP A 36 -12.96 8.59 3.66
N ALA A 37 -13.45 9.30 4.68
CA ALA A 37 -13.34 8.89 6.07
C ALA A 37 -14.00 7.53 6.36
N ASN A 38 -15.15 7.27 5.76
CA ASN A 38 -15.87 6.01 5.90
C ASN A 38 -15.16 4.86 5.17
N ASN A 39 -14.55 5.12 4.01
CA ASN A 39 -13.75 4.11 3.31
C ASN A 39 -12.55 3.69 4.17
N PHE A 40 -11.86 4.64 4.79
CA PHE A 40 -10.78 4.36 5.72
C PHE A 40 -11.23 3.49 6.90
N LEU A 41 -12.35 3.85 7.55
CA LEU A 41 -12.87 3.06 8.69
C LEU A 41 -13.43 1.69 8.26
N LEU A 42 -13.96 1.57 7.05
CA LEU A 42 -14.37 0.29 6.48
C LEU A 42 -13.15 -0.61 6.27
N GLU A 43 -12.07 -0.09 5.68
CA GLU A 43 -10.84 -0.84 5.44
C GLU A 43 -10.16 -1.26 6.74
N LYS A 44 -10.02 -0.34 7.71
CA LYS A 44 -9.26 -0.60 8.94
C LYS A 44 -10.06 -1.30 10.04
N MET A 45 -11.37 -1.07 10.10
CA MET A 45 -12.21 -1.51 11.23
C MET A 45 -13.48 -2.27 10.79
N GLY A 46 -13.78 -2.35 9.49
CA GLY A 46 -15.02 -2.95 8.98
C GLY A 46 -16.27 -2.10 9.26
N TYR A 47 -16.12 -0.82 9.59
CA TYR A 47 -17.26 0.05 9.89
C TYR A 47 -17.76 0.78 8.64
N GLU A 48 -18.92 0.36 8.16
CA GLU A 48 -19.65 1.05 7.10
C GLU A 48 -20.37 2.29 7.63
N ASN A 49 -20.26 3.41 6.90
CA ASN A 49 -21.05 4.62 7.12
C ASN A 49 -21.01 5.16 8.57
N TYR A 50 -19.84 5.11 9.21
CA TYR A 50 -19.67 5.61 10.58
C TYR A 50 -19.97 7.10 10.71
N TYR A 51 -19.47 7.90 9.76
CA TYR A 51 -19.80 9.32 9.62
C TYR A 51 -20.97 9.54 8.64
N SER A 52 -21.78 10.56 8.90
CA SER A 52 -22.95 10.91 8.09
C SER A 52 -23.06 12.43 7.93
N LEU A 53 -23.93 12.89 7.04
CA LEU A 53 -24.20 14.34 6.89
C LEU A 53 -25.07 14.89 8.03
N GLU A 54 -25.77 14.03 8.74
CA GLU A 54 -26.64 14.40 9.86
C GLU A 54 -26.58 13.33 10.96
N VAL A 55 -26.50 13.76 12.21
CA VAL A 55 -26.53 12.92 13.41
C VAL A 55 -27.50 13.51 14.41
N ASN A 56 -28.46 12.72 14.90
CA ASN A 56 -29.42 13.13 15.92
C ASN A 56 -30.16 14.46 15.60
N GLY A 57 -30.50 14.69 14.32
CA GLY A 57 -31.14 15.93 13.86
C GLY A 57 -30.20 17.13 13.72
N MET A 58 -28.89 16.92 13.87
CA MET A 58 -27.87 17.96 13.71
C MET A 58 -27.09 17.74 12.42
N ASN A 59 -27.12 18.72 11.52
CA ASN A 59 -26.33 18.70 10.31
C ASN A 59 -24.83 18.85 10.61
N ILE A 60 -24.00 18.27 9.76
CA ILE A 60 -22.55 18.48 9.79
C ILE A 60 -22.20 19.94 9.46
N ASN A 61 -21.10 20.42 10.03
CA ASN A 61 -20.51 21.69 9.66
C ASN A 61 -19.69 21.51 8.36
N ASP A 62 -20.29 21.88 7.23
CA ASP A 62 -19.69 21.68 5.91
C ASP A 62 -18.27 22.24 5.77
N LYS A 63 -18.00 23.39 6.39
CA LYS A 63 -16.70 24.06 6.31
C LYS A 63 -15.63 23.27 7.05
N LEU A 64 -15.94 22.85 8.28
CA LEU A 64 -15.02 22.06 9.08
C LEU A 64 -14.78 20.69 8.47
N ALA A 65 -15.81 20.06 7.89
CA ALA A 65 -15.68 18.78 7.20
C ALA A 65 -14.83 18.86 5.92
N GLN A 66 -14.86 19.98 5.20
CA GLN A 66 -14.09 20.13 3.95
C GLN A 66 -12.62 20.51 4.18
N TYR A 67 -12.36 21.43 5.11
CA TYR A 67 -11.03 22.05 5.27
C TYR A 67 -10.68 22.45 6.71
N GLY A 68 -11.51 22.13 7.70
CA GLY A 68 -11.20 22.41 9.11
C GLY A 68 -10.92 23.87 9.46
N LEU A 69 -9.99 24.06 10.40
CA LEU A 69 -9.45 25.37 10.82
C LEU A 69 -7.92 25.30 10.84
N ASP A 70 -7.27 26.45 10.95
CA ASP A 70 -5.81 26.58 11.08
C ASP A 70 -5.24 25.76 12.25
N VAL A 71 -5.93 25.73 13.39
CA VAL A 71 -5.54 24.92 14.56
C VAL A 71 -5.60 23.40 14.29
N PHE A 72 -6.25 22.99 13.20
CA PHE A 72 -6.29 21.63 12.68
C PHE A 72 -5.47 21.47 11.40
N SER A 73 -4.53 22.38 11.13
CA SER A 73 -3.71 22.40 9.91
C SER A 73 -4.55 22.38 8.61
N ASN A 74 -5.73 23.00 8.67
CA ASN A 74 -6.73 23.00 7.62
C ASN A 74 -7.13 21.59 7.13
N ARG A 75 -7.12 20.61 8.03
CA ARG A 75 -7.65 19.26 7.77
C ARG A 75 -9.09 19.09 8.26
N PRO A 76 -9.89 18.24 7.60
CA PRO A 76 -11.23 17.89 8.02
C PRO A 76 -11.39 17.62 9.51
N VAL A 77 -12.47 18.15 10.06
CA VAL A 77 -12.98 17.80 11.39
C VAL A 77 -14.49 17.61 11.29
N PHE A 78 -14.96 16.42 11.65
CA PHE A 78 -16.40 16.14 11.62
C PHE A 78 -17.06 16.61 12.91
N VAL A 79 -17.81 17.70 12.78
CA VAL A 79 -18.51 18.37 13.86
C VAL A 79 -19.94 18.66 13.42
N TYR A 80 -20.91 18.37 14.29
CA TYR A 80 -22.34 18.47 14.03
C TYR A 80 -22.97 19.59 14.87
N GLY A 81 -24.01 20.22 14.35
CA GLY A 81 -24.76 21.28 15.05
C GLY A 81 -23.98 22.58 15.18
N ASP A 82 -24.44 23.47 16.06
CA ASP A 82 -23.84 24.79 16.23
C ASP A 82 -22.92 24.92 17.46
N ASN A 83 -21.92 25.78 17.34
CA ASN A 83 -20.92 26.05 18.36
C ASN A 83 -21.48 26.77 19.60
N VAL A 84 -22.60 27.50 19.48
CA VAL A 84 -23.21 28.25 20.58
C VAL A 84 -23.90 27.29 21.55
N GLU A 85 -24.77 26.42 21.04
CA GLU A 85 -25.50 25.42 21.83
C GLU A 85 -24.55 24.41 22.47
N ALA A 86 -23.55 23.92 21.71
CA ALA A 86 -22.52 23.04 22.24
C ALA A 86 -21.73 23.70 23.39
N SER A 87 -21.41 24.99 23.26
CA SER A 87 -20.73 25.74 24.31
C SER A 87 -21.63 25.96 25.53
N LYS A 88 -22.93 26.21 25.36
CA LYS A 88 -23.89 26.30 26.47
C LYS A 88 -23.97 24.98 27.26
N LYS A 89 -24.00 23.83 26.57
CA LYS A 89 -24.12 22.50 27.20
C LYS A 89 -22.98 22.17 28.16
N THR A 90 -21.78 22.72 27.90
CA THR A 90 -20.57 22.47 28.71
C THR A 90 -20.26 23.58 29.71
N THR A 91 -21.04 24.66 29.71
CA THR A 91 -20.82 25.82 30.58
C THR A 91 -21.74 25.73 31.80
N THR A 92 -21.18 25.41 32.96
CA THR A 92 -21.90 25.61 34.24
C THR A 92 -21.97 27.10 34.58
N ALA A 93 -22.97 27.49 35.39
CA ALA A 93 -23.18 28.89 35.77
C ALA A 93 -21.87 29.56 36.25
N GLY A 94 -21.51 30.68 35.62
CA GLY A 94 -20.33 31.49 35.96
C GLY A 94 -19.08 31.24 35.13
N ARG A 95 -19.06 30.28 34.19
CA ARG A 95 -17.95 30.13 33.24
C ARG A 95 -18.24 30.83 31.91
N ASP A 96 -17.18 31.29 31.24
CA ASP A 96 -17.32 31.95 29.95
C ASP A 96 -17.65 30.94 28.86
N MET A 97 -18.65 31.25 28.04
CA MET A 97 -18.99 30.50 26.84
C MET A 97 -18.12 30.90 25.64
N VAL A 98 -17.65 32.15 25.64
CA VAL A 98 -16.86 32.79 24.57
C VAL A 98 -15.74 33.60 25.21
N LYS A 99 -14.54 33.55 24.63
CA LYS A 99 -13.40 34.37 25.03
C LYS A 99 -12.74 35.00 23.82
N LYS A 100 -12.12 36.16 23.99
CA LYS A 100 -11.29 36.77 22.96
C LYS A 100 -9.90 36.16 22.95
N VAL A 101 -9.52 35.56 21.83
CA VAL A 101 -8.18 35.01 21.58
C VAL A 101 -7.67 35.63 20.28
N ASN A 102 -6.52 36.30 20.33
CA ASN A 102 -5.95 37.02 19.19
C ASN A 102 -6.93 37.97 18.48
N GLY A 103 -7.81 38.61 19.26
CA GLY A 103 -8.82 39.55 18.76
C GLY A 103 -10.09 38.92 18.17
N LYS A 104 -10.17 37.58 18.08
CA LYS A 104 -11.33 36.82 17.59
C LYS A 104 -12.13 36.25 18.76
N ASP A 105 -13.45 36.16 18.59
CA ASP A 105 -14.34 35.51 19.55
C ASP A 105 -14.26 33.99 19.35
N GLU A 106 -13.67 33.29 20.31
CA GLU A 106 -13.54 31.84 20.33
C GLU A 106 -14.60 31.25 21.27
N TYR A 107 -15.45 30.38 20.73
CA TYR A 107 -16.42 29.61 21.51
C TYR A 107 -15.73 28.42 22.18
N ARG A 108 -16.24 27.99 23.35
CA ARG A 108 -15.70 26.85 24.10
C ARG A 108 -15.72 25.53 23.31
N ALA A 109 -16.73 25.36 22.46
CA ALA A 109 -16.92 24.18 21.64
C ALA A 109 -17.10 24.56 20.18
N LEU A 110 -16.75 23.65 19.28
CA LEU A 110 -16.99 23.78 17.83
C LEU A 110 -18.38 23.25 17.43
N GLY A 111 -18.94 22.36 18.25
CA GLY A 111 -20.21 21.67 18.02
C GLY A 111 -20.19 20.32 18.73
N TYR A 112 -20.76 19.29 18.11
CA TYR A 112 -20.87 17.94 18.65
C TYR A 112 -20.10 16.92 17.80
N ALA A 113 -19.53 15.90 18.42
CA ALA A 113 -19.01 14.71 17.75
C ALA A 113 -20.15 13.76 17.36
N VAL A 114 -19.82 12.69 16.62
CA VAL A 114 -20.79 11.67 16.15
C VAL A 114 -21.60 11.01 17.28
N ASP A 115 -21.03 10.90 18.48
CA ASP A 115 -21.72 10.35 19.66
C ASP A 115 -22.59 11.39 20.40
N GLY A 116 -22.68 12.61 19.87
CA GLY A 116 -23.36 13.76 20.49
C GLY A 116 -22.63 14.35 21.71
N SER A 117 -21.38 13.95 21.96
CA SER A 117 -20.49 14.58 22.94
C SER A 117 -19.99 15.89 22.37
N VAL A 118 -19.61 16.82 23.24
CA VAL A 118 -19.18 18.15 22.80
C VAL A 118 -17.76 18.06 22.23
N PHE A 119 -17.56 18.61 21.03
CA PHE A 119 -16.23 18.76 20.44
C PHE A 119 -15.62 20.07 20.95
N PRO A 120 -14.55 20.03 21.77
CA PRO A 120 -13.94 21.24 22.32
C PRO A 120 -13.21 22.05 21.24
N ASN A 121 -13.23 23.37 21.36
CA ASN A 121 -12.41 24.23 20.52
C ASN A 121 -10.98 24.32 21.10
N PRO A 122 -9.93 23.83 20.41
CA PRO A 122 -8.57 23.90 20.93
C PRO A 122 -8.05 25.33 21.10
N SER A 123 -8.60 26.29 20.36
CA SER A 123 -8.27 27.71 20.52
C SER A 123 -8.85 28.33 21.80
N PHE A 124 -9.83 27.69 22.44
CA PHE A 124 -10.42 28.21 23.67
C PHE A 124 -9.48 27.94 24.86
N PRO A 125 -9.11 28.97 25.66
CA PRO A 125 -8.11 28.80 26.71
C PRO A 125 -8.65 27.96 27.87
N TYR A 126 -7.79 27.09 28.39
CA TYR A 126 -8.11 26.28 29.56
C TYR A 126 -8.48 27.17 30.75
N ASP A 127 -9.58 26.81 31.43
CA ASP A 127 -10.11 27.55 32.57
C ASP A 127 -10.38 26.64 33.78
N ASN A 128 -9.75 25.47 33.81
CA ASN A 128 -9.80 24.55 34.94
C ASN A 128 -8.41 24.35 35.55
N GLU A 129 -8.30 24.52 36.87
CA GLU A 129 -7.04 24.39 37.61
C GLU A 129 -6.45 22.97 37.51
N GLY A 130 -7.32 21.97 37.39
CA GLY A 130 -6.91 20.58 37.21
C GLY A 130 -6.09 20.34 35.94
N HIS A 131 -6.20 21.18 34.91
CA HIS A 131 -5.43 21.03 33.67
C HIS A 131 -3.92 21.24 33.94
N ALA A 132 -3.59 22.23 34.78
CA ALA A 132 -2.21 22.57 35.15
C ALA A 132 -1.69 21.78 36.36
N ALA A 133 -2.55 20.99 37.03
CA ALA A 133 -2.18 20.23 38.21
C ALA A 133 -1.05 19.22 37.90
N LYS A 134 -0.07 19.10 38.81
CA LYS A 134 1.06 18.16 38.67
C LYS A 134 0.79 16.80 39.33
N ASP A 135 -0.23 16.73 40.19
CA ASP A 135 -0.60 15.53 40.96
C ASP A 135 -1.71 14.72 40.27
N LYS A 136 -1.77 14.76 38.93
CA LYS A 136 -2.81 14.04 38.18
C LYS A 136 -2.66 12.53 38.36
N MET A 137 -3.79 11.87 38.57
CA MET A 137 -3.93 10.43 38.71
C MET A 137 -4.95 9.93 37.69
N TRP A 138 -4.45 9.48 36.54
CA TRP A 138 -5.21 9.10 35.36
C TRP A 138 -5.93 7.76 35.54
N VAL A 139 -7.20 7.69 35.17
CA VAL A 139 -8.06 6.51 35.34
C VAL A 139 -7.79 5.53 34.20
N LYS A 140 -7.26 4.35 34.52
CA LYS A 140 -7.10 3.26 33.57
C LYS A 140 -8.44 2.60 33.26
N GLU A 141 -8.66 2.24 31.99
CA GLU A 141 -9.84 1.55 31.45
C GLU A 141 -11.15 2.17 31.93
N PRO A 142 -11.40 3.46 31.65
CA PRO A 142 -12.58 4.15 32.17
C PRO A 142 -13.89 3.46 31.74
N TRP A 143 -13.92 2.79 30.58
CA TRP A 143 -15.04 2.00 30.04
C TRP A 143 -15.31 0.67 30.76
N ASN A 144 -14.44 0.23 31.68
CA ASN A 144 -14.70 -0.97 32.46
C ASN A 144 -15.82 -0.69 33.49
N GLY A 145 -16.90 -1.49 33.50
CA GLY A 145 -18.05 -1.31 34.40
C GLY A 145 -17.77 -1.50 35.90
N SER A 146 -16.52 -1.77 36.29
CA SER A 146 -16.10 -1.86 37.68
C SER A 146 -15.87 -0.48 38.31
N LYS A 147 -16.37 -0.30 39.54
CA LYS A 147 -16.02 0.84 40.41
C LYS A 147 -14.58 0.79 40.93
N VAL A 148 -13.96 -0.39 40.92
CA VAL A 148 -12.56 -0.56 41.32
C VAL A 148 -11.68 -0.25 40.11
N LYS A 149 -10.94 0.86 40.17
CA LYS A 149 -10.07 1.34 39.11
C LYS A 149 -8.61 1.39 39.56
N TYR A 150 -7.71 1.31 38.60
CA TYR A 150 -6.29 1.62 38.79
C TYR A 150 -6.04 3.04 38.28
N LEU A 151 -5.38 3.85 39.11
CA LEU A 151 -5.04 5.24 38.82
C LEU A 151 -3.53 5.38 38.66
N TYR A 152 -3.08 6.07 37.62
CA TYR A 152 -1.67 6.20 37.27
C TYR A 152 -1.24 7.66 37.33
N SER A 153 -0.16 7.94 38.05
CA SER A 153 0.51 9.23 37.94
C SER A 153 1.40 9.28 36.70
N GLU A 154 1.71 10.47 36.23
CA GLU A 154 2.67 10.70 35.14
C GLU A 154 4.13 10.31 35.50
N ASN A 155 4.41 10.04 36.77
CA ASN A 155 5.73 9.57 37.24
C ASN A 155 5.74 8.05 37.54
N GLY A 156 4.73 7.30 37.10
CA GLY A 156 4.69 5.83 37.25
C GLY A 156 4.09 5.29 38.56
N ASN A 157 3.64 6.13 39.49
CA ASN A 157 2.90 5.66 40.68
C ASN A 157 1.53 5.09 40.30
N ILE A 158 1.17 3.94 40.89
CA ILE A 158 -0.10 3.25 40.64
C ILE A 158 -0.89 3.12 41.95
N VAL A 159 -2.16 3.52 41.93
CA VAL A 159 -3.06 3.42 43.08
C VAL A 159 -4.34 2.69 42.68
N LYS A 160 -4.68 1.63 43.42
CA LYS A 160 -6.00 0.98 43.29
C LYS A 160 -7.01 1.73 44.14
N ARG A 161 -8.13 2.16 43.55
CA ARG A 161 -9.17 2.94 44.23
C ARG A 161 -10.57 2.44 43.87
N THR A 162 -11.46 2.37 44.85
CA THR A 162 -12.90 2.23 44.61
C THR A 162 -13.49 3.63 44.43
N LEU A 163 -14.06 3.89 43.25
CA LEU A 163 -14.73 5.15 42.94
C LEU A 163 -16.01 5.30 43.77
N THR A 164 -16.36 6.54 44.11
CA THR A 164 -17.69 6.85 44.66
C THR A 164 -18.75 6.73 43.56
N ASP A 165 -20.01 6.55 43.93
CA ASP A 165 -21.12 6.45 42.97
C ASP A 165 -21.19 7.66 42.05
N ASN A 166 -21.00 8.86 42.60
CA ASN A 166 -21.00 10.10 41.83
C ASN A 166 -19.86 10.14 40.80
N ALA A 167 -18.65 9.70 41.18
CA ALA A 167 -17.50 9.66 40.29
C ALA A 167 -17.68 8.62 39.18
N PHE A 168 -18.19 7.44 39.53
CA PHE A 168 -18.47 6.38 38.57
C PHE A 168 -19.54 6.81 37.55
N GLN A 169 -20.67 7.35 38.02
CA GLN A 169 -21.73 7.89 37.16
C GLN A 169 -21.26 9.05 36.29
N TYR A 170 -20.31 9.86 36.78
CA TYR A 170 -19.72 10.93 35.98
C TYR A 170 -18.94 10.39 34.78
N ILE A 171 -18.13 9.34 34.97
CA ILE A 171 -17.40 8.68 33.88
C ILE A 171 -18.39 8.02 32.91
N GLU A 172 -19.37 7.27 33.42
CA GLU A 172 -20.37 6.58 32.58
C GLU A 172 -21.17 7.53 31.69
N LYS A 173 -21.44 8.77 32.13
CA LYS A 173 -22.15 9.77 31.31
C LYS A 173 -21.41 10.16 30.03
N TRP A 174 -20.09 10.05 30.04
CA TRP A 174 -19.25 10.38 28.90
C TRP A 174 -19.04 9.19 27.96
N ILE A 175 -19.08 7.96 28.49
CA ILE A 175 -18.82 6.75 27.72
C ILE A 175 -20.13 6.25 27.13
N LYS A 176 -20.38 6.60 25.87
CA LYS A 176 -21.65 6.33 25.19
C LYS A 176 -21.59 5.12 24.26
N PHE A 177 -20.47 4.99 23.56
CA PHE A 177 -20.21 3.90 22.62
C PHE A 177 -19.09 3.02 23.16
N THR A 178 -19.19 1.73 22.90
CA THR A 178 -18.14 0.78 23.29
C THR A 178 -17.15 0.47 22.19
N SER A 179 -17.34 1.03 20.99
CA SER A 179 -16.45 0.88 19.83
C SER A 179 -15.09 1.52 20.08
N PHE A 180 -14.07 1.04 19.36
CA PHE A 180 -12.67 1.50 19.43
C PHE A 180 -11.99 1.27 20.79
N LYS A 181 -12.46 0.31 21.58
CA LYS A 181 -11.68 -0.15 22.73
C LYS A 181 -10.38 -0.78 22.25
N PRO A 182 -9.31 -0.75 23.05
CA PRO A 182 -8.00 -1.24 22.60
C PRO A 182 -8.00 -2.66 22.04
N HIS A 183 -8.76 -3.58 22.65
CA HIS A 183 -8.87 -4.97 22.15
C HIS A 183 -9.68 -5.10 20.84
N GLU A 184 -10.65 -4.21 20.59
CA GLU A 184 -11.40 -4.18 19.33
C GLU A 184 -10.52 -3.61 18.21
N VAL A 185 -9.79 -2.54 18.51
CA VAL A 185 -8.82 -1.95 17.59
C VAL A 185 -7.73 -2.96 17.24
N GLU A 186 -7.20 -3.68 18.23
CA GLU A 186 -6.20 -4.73 18.01
C GLU A 186 -6.74 -5.86 17.13
N ALA A 187 -7.98 -6.29 17.34
CA ALA A 187 -8.58 -7.36 16.54
C ALA A 187 -8.73 -6.99 15.06
N CYS A 188 -8.96 -5.72 14.75
CA CYS A 188 -9.13 -5.23 13.38
C CYS A 188 -7.82 -4.82 12.72
N THR A 189 -6.91 -4.19 13.46
CA THR A 189 -5.71 -3.53 12.90
C THR A 189 -4.41 -4.28 13.21
N GLY A 190 -4.45 -5.27 14.10
CA GLY A 190 -3.26 -5.95 14.64
C GLY A 190 -2.43 -5.11 15.61
N LYS A 191 -2.84 -3.86 15.89
CA LYS A 191 -2.10 -2.92 16.75
C LYS A 191 -3.03 -2.26 17.76
N LYS A 192 -2.90 -2.64 19.04
CA LYS A 192 -3.75 -2.16 20.14
C LYS A 192 -3.81 -0.62 20.26
N ASN A 193 -2.72 0.07 19.96
CA ASN A 193 -2.62 1.53 20.01
C ASN A 193 -2.75 2.23 18.64
N TYR A 194 -3.27 1.54 17.60
CA TYR A 194 -3.30 2.04 16.21
C TYR A 194 -3.74 3.49 16.06
N PHE A 195 -4.88 3.87 16.65
CA PHE A 195 -5.33 5.28 16.65
C PHE A 195 -4.62 6.14 17.69
N VAL A 196 -4.37 5.58 18.87
CA VAL A 196 -3.92 6.34 20.04
C VAL A 196 -2.46 6.80 19.91
N GLN A 197 -1.66 6.12 19.08
CA GLN A 197 -0.31 6.55 18.75
C GLN A 197 -0.26 7.97 18.15
N ASN A 198 -1.35 8.42 17.51
CA ASN A 198 -1.48 9.75 16.91
C ASN A 198 -2.02 10.81 17.89
N ALA A 199 -2.24 10.47 19.17
CA ALA A 199 -2.76 11.41 20.15
C ALA A 199 -1.76 12.54 20.43
N VAL A 200 -2.26 13.77 20.49
CA VAL A 200 -1.45 14.98 20.72
C VAL A 200 -1.35 15.29 22.21
N ASP A 201 -0.18 15.76 22.66
CA ASP A 201 0.10 16.18 24.04
C ASP A 201 -0.14 15.10 25.11
N VAL A 202 0.17 13.84 24.77
CA VAL A 202 0.13 12.70 25.69
C VAL A 202 1.15 12.90 26.82
N PRO A 203 0.76 12.72 28.10
CA PRO A 203 1.71 12.81 29.21
C PRO A 203 2.84 11.79 29.07
N GLU A 204 4.10 12.23 29.28
CA GLU A 204 5.31 11.42 29.01
C GLU A 204 5.24 10.03 29.66
N GLY A 205 4.92 9.95 30.96
CA GLY A 205 4.88 8.69 31.68
C GLY A 205 3.70 7.77 31.35
N LEU A 206 2.85 8.13 30.38
CA LEU A 206 1.76 7.30 29.87
C LEU A 206 1.89 6.96 28.39
N LYS A 207 2.90 7.49 27.67
CA LYS A 207 3.01 7.32 26.20
C LYS A 207 2.99 5.87 25.75
N GLU A 208 3.67 4.98 26.48
CA GLU A 208 3.83 3.56 26.15
C GLU A 208 2.52 2.75 26.18
N ASN A 209 1.49 3.23 26.90
CA ASN A 209 0.25 2.48 27.09
C ASN A 209 -0.98 3.40 27.16
N PHE A 210 -0.92 4.55 26.48
CA PHE A 210 -1.95 5.58 26.59
C PHE A 210 -3.32 5.10 26.10
N GLU A 211 -3.35 4.08 25.24
CA GLU A 211 -4.58 3.46 24.76
C GLU A 211 -5.41 2.83 25.87
N ASP A 212 -4.82 2.48 27.01
CA ASP A 212 -5.56 2.01 28.18
C ASP A 212 -6.29 3.13 28.94
N PHE A 213 -6.01 4.40 28.65
CA PHE A 213 -6.56 5.56 29.35
C PHE A 213 -7.51 6.38 28.47
N LEU A 214 -7.26 6.41 27.15
CA LEU A 214 -7.98 7.24 26.21
C LEU A 214 -9.25 6.56 25.73
N TYR A 215 -10.41 7.14 26.07
CA TYR A 215 -11.68 6.81 25.43
C TYR A 215 -11.81 7.59 24.13
N ILE A 216 -11.83 6.90 22.99
CA ILE A 216 -12.02 7.51 21.67
C ILE A 216 -13.51 7.85 21.50
N ILE A 217 -13.82 9.15 21.43
CA ILE A 217 -15.17 9.66 21.16
C ILE A 217 -15.48 9.50 19.67
N GLN A 218 -14.50 9.84 18.83
CA GLN A 218 -14.52 9.57 17.40
C GLN A 218 -13.08 9.35 16.91
N PRO A 219 -12.82 8.32 16.09
CA PRO A 219 -11.48 7.99 15.63
C PRO A 219 -10.96 9.03 14.63
N PRO A 220 -9.64 9.24 14.52
CA PRO A 220 -9.08 9.91 13.35
C PRO A 220 -9.32 9.03 12.11
N THR A 221 -9.18 9.63 10.93
CA THR A 221 -9.09 8.90 9.67
C THR A 221 -7.78 9.21 8.96
N GLU A 222 -7.64 8.77 7.71
CA GLU A 222 -6.49 9.16 6.88
C GLU A 222 -6.29 10.68 6.89
N HIS A 223 -7.35 11.45 6.68
CA HIS A 223 -7.29 12.91 6.50
C HIS A 223 -8.05 13.72 7.56
N ALA A 224 -8.84 13.10 8.43
CA ALA A 224 -9.69 13.80 9.40
C ALA A 224 -9.24 13.60 10.85
N TRP A 225 -9.35 14.66 11.65
CA TRP A 225 -8.96 14.63 13.06
C TRP A 225 -9.92 13.82 13.92
N GLY A 226 -9.35 13.04 14.83
CA GLY A 226 -10.07 12.33 15.88
C GLY A 226 -10.16 13.11 17.19
N LEU A 227 -11.01 12.64 18.09
CA LEU A 227 -11.19 13.18 19.44
C LEU A 227 -11.29 12.04 20.45
N GLY A 228 -10.54 12.14 21.54
CA GLY A 228 -10.69 11.27 22.70
C GLY A 228 -10.72 12.06 24.02
N ILE A 229 -11.06 11.37 25.10
CA ILE A 229 -11.01 11.90 26.46
C ILE A 229 -10.33 10.90 27.40
N ALA A 230 -9.57 11.41 28.36
CA ALA A 230 -9.06 10.61 29.48
C ALA A 230 -9.41 11.30 30.80
N PHE A 231 -9.75 10.49 31.80
CA PHE A 231 -10.19 10.96 33.11
C PHE A 231 -9.02 10.98 34.08
N TYR A 232 -9.01 11.97 34.97
CA TYR A 232 -7.98 12.07 36.00
C TYR A 232 -8.52 12.65 37.29
N TYR A 233 -7.98 12.17 38.38
CA TYR A 233 -8.08 12.80 39.68
C TYR A 233 -6.96 13.82 39.88
N TRP A 234 -7.24 14.88 40.63
CA TRP A 234 -6.24 15.86 41.07
C TRP A 234 -6.61 16.41 42.46
N ASN A 235 -5.71 17.20 43.06
CA ASN A 235 -5.85 17.73 44.42
C ASN A 235 -6.08 16.61 45.44
N GLY A 236 -5.18 15.62 45.47
CA GLY A 236 -5.25 14.51 46.41
C GLY A 236 -6.52 13.65 46.25
N PHE A 237 -6.96 13.41 45.01
CA PHE A 237 -8.17 12.67 44.66
C PHE A 237 -9.52 13.29 45.06
N ASN A 238 -9.54 14.57 45.43
CA ASN A 238 -10.78 15.26 45.77
C ASN A 238 -11.59 15.65 44.53
N ASN A 239 -10.90 15.90 43.41
CA ASN A 239 -11.52 16.40 42.20
C ASN A 239 -11.31 15.41 41.05
N LEU A 240 -12.40 14.96 40.43
CA LEU A 240 -12.39 14.19 39.19
C LEU A 240 -12.69 15.13 38.02
N ASN A 241 -11.89 15.05 36.97
CA ASN A 241 -12.12 15.78 35.73
C ASN A 241 -11.73 14.91 34.52
N TYR A 242 -11.96 15.41 33.31
CA TYR A 242 -11.42 14.83 32.09
C TYR A 242 -10.58 15.86 31.32
N ARG A 243 -9.69 15.36 30.48
CA ARG A 243 -8.98 16.12 29.45
C ARG A 243 -9.33 15.53 28.09
N SER A 244 -9.62 16.40 27.14
CA SER A 244 -9.76 16.03 25.73
C SER A 244 -8.40 15.98 25.05
N PHE A 245 -8.24 15.02 24.15
CA PHE A 245 -7.05 14.82 23.34
C PHE A 245 -7.47 14.80 21.88
N LEU A 246 -6.79 15.60 21.07
CA LEU A 246 -6.90 15.48 19.61
C LEU A 246 -6.08 14.28 19.16
N ILE A 247 -6.55 13.61 18.13
CA ILE A 247 -5.86 12.48 17.51
C ILE A 247 -5.59 12.86 16.06
N ARG A 248 -4.31 12.94 15.68
CA ARG A 248 -3.91 13.39 14.35
C ARG A 248 -4.40 12.43 13.25
N PRO A 249 -4.80 12.96 12.07
CA PRO A 249 -4.95 12.18 10.86
C PRO A 249 -3.68 11.38 10.56
N PHE A 250 -3.81 10.24 9.86
CA PHE A 250 -2.64 9.42 9.52
C PHE A 250 -1.75 10.07 8.45
N ASP A 251 -2.32 10.85 7.52
CA ASP A 251 -1.56 11.61 6.50
C ASP A 251 -0.70 12.74 7.09
N MET A 252 -0.93 13.07 8.38
CA MET A 252 -0.18 14.07 9.12
C MET A 252 0.93 13.48 10.00
N ASN A 253 1.11 12.16 9.98
CA ASN A 253 2.27 11.56 10.62
C ASN A 253 3.47 11.66 9.70
N ASP A 254 4.52 12.31 10.20
CA ASP A 254 5.86 12.27 9.62
C ASP A 254 6.36 10.81 9.61
N ASP A 255 6.27 10.15 8.46
CA ASP A 255 6.56 8.72 8.27
C ASP A 255 7.03 8.44 6.83
N LEU A 256 7.74 7.33 6.64
CA LEU A 256 8.02 6.75 5.34
C LEU A 256 7.23 5.44 5.19
N ASP A 257 6.80 5.14 3.96
CA ASP A 257 6.32 3.80 3.63
C ASP A 257 6.91 3.33 2.31
N VAL A 258 7.13 2.03 2.19
CA VAL A 258 7.64 1.43 0.96
C VAL A 258 6.74 0.30 0.45
N SER A 259 6.59 0.25 -0.87
CA SER A 259 5.80 -0.77 -1.57
C SER A 259 6.42 -1.15 -2.92
N PHE A 260 6.16 -2.37 -3.38
CA PHE A 260 6.47 -2.75 -4.76
C PHE A 260 5.42 -2.15 -5.71
N HIS A 261 5.87 -1.50 -6.79
CA HIS A 261 4.97 -0.98 -7.84
C HIS A 261 5.22 -1.64 -9.21
N VAL A 262 6.35 -2.34 -9.36
CA VAL A 262 6.66 -3.16 -10.54
C VAL A 262 7.37 -4.42 -10.05
N ILE A 263 6.78 -5.60 -10.24
CA ILE A 263 7.47 -6.88 -10.02
C ILE A 263 6.73 -8.01 -10.76
N PRO A 264 7.43 -8.92 -11.45
CA PRO A 264 6.83 -10.16 -11.93
C PRO A 264 6.78 -11.23 -10.83
N ASP A 265 5.70 -12.01 -10.78
CA ASP A 265 5.60 -13.16 -9.86
C ASP A 265 6.60 -14.28 -10.21
N SER A 266 6.88 -14.46 -11.50
CA SER A 266 7.79 -15.49 -11.98
C SER A 266 8.44 -15.12 -13.31
N SER A 267 9.57 -15.75 -13.63
CA SER A 267 10.30 -15.57 -14.88
C SER A 267 11.13 -16.79 -15.23
N THR A 268 11.41 -16.97 -16.52
CA THR A 268 12.25 -18.07 -17.05
C THR A 268 13.72 -17.66 -17.08
N GLU A 269 14.61 -18.62 -16.84
CA GLU A 269 16.07 -18.43 -16.92
C GLU A 269 16.50 -17.62 -18.16
N GLY A 270 17.35 -16.62 -17.94
CA GLY A 270 17.90 -15.75 -18.97
C GLY A 270 16.98 -14.58 -19.39
N ASN A 271 15.72 -14.53 -18.99
CA ASN A 271 14.87 -13.36 -19.24
C ASN A 271 15.29 -12.18 -18.37
N GLU A 272 15.10 -10.97 -18.90
CA GLU A 272 15.26 -9.74 -18.13
C GLU A 272 14.08 -9.59 -17.15
N VAL A 273 14.41 -9.35 -15.89
CA VAL A 273 13.48 -9.07 -14.80
C VAL A 273 13.74 -7.64 -14.34
N LEU A 274 12.67 -6.90 -14.09
CA LEU A 274 12.71 -5.57 -13.50
C LEU A 274 11.83 -5.54 -12.26
N VAL A 275 12.40 -5.08 -11.16
CA VAL A 275 11.70 -4.85 -9.89
C VAL A 275 11.80 -3.38 -9.53
N GLY A 276 10.69 -2.78 -9.15
CA GLY A 276 10.54 -1.38 -8.80
C GLY A 276 9.87 -1.23 -7.44
N VAL A 277 10.51 -0.49 -6.55
CA VAL A 277 9.97 -0.05 -5.26
C VAL A 277 9.66 1.43 -5.31
N LYS A 278 8.56 1.81 -4.67
CA LYS A 278 8.16 3.18 -4.43
C LYS A 278 8.27 3.43 -2.92
N VAL A 279 9.07 4.41 -2.55
CA VAL A 279 9.13 4.99 -1.21
C VAL A 279 8.26 6.23 -1.22
N LYS A 280 7.31 6.32 -0.29
CA LYS A 280 6.53 7.53 -0.03
C LYS A 280 7.02 8.19 1.24
N SER A 281 6.98 9.52 1.25
CA SER A 281 7.31 10.34 2.40
C SER A 281 6.11 11.18 2.78
N HIS A 282 5.71 11.12 4.04
CA HIS A 282 4.63 11.94 4.57
C HIS A 282 5.13 13.24 5.19
N PHE A 283 6.45 13.40 5.31
CA PHE A 283 7.10 14.59 5.83
C PHE A 283 6.81 15.85 4.98
N ASP A 284 6.66 16.99 5.64
CA ASP A 284 6.47 18.30 4.99
C ASP A 284 7.79 19.02 4.66
N THR A 285 8.93 18.34 4.82
CA THR A 285 10.28 18.88 4.57
C THR A 285 11.11 17.94 3.72
N ASP A 286 12.00 18.50 2.90
CA ASP A 286 12.94 17.70 2.11
C ASP A 286 13.74 16.78 3.03
N LEU A 287 13.72 15.50 2.70
CA LEU A 287 14.50 14.48 3.38
C LEU A 287 15.80 14.27 2.64
N GLU A 288 16.90 14.49 3.34
CA GLU A 288 18.25 14.40 2.78
C GLU A 288 18.97 13.20 3.39
N GLY A 289 19.63 12.40 2.56
CA GLY A 289 20.50 11.33 3.04
C GLY A 289 19.75 10.15 3.70
N VAL A 290 18.51 9.86 3.29
CA VAL A 290 17.72 8.73 3.80
C VAL A 290 18.37 7.42 3.37
N LYS A 291 18.78 6.58 4.33
CA LYS A 291 19.52 5.34 4.05
C LYS A 291 18.62 4.29 3.42
N PHE A 292 19.11 3.56 2.43
CA PHE A 292 18.39 2.44 1.84
C PHE A 292 19.32 1.25 1.57
N ARG A 293 18.73 0.06 1.43
CA ARG A 293 19.44 -1.19 1.10
C ARG A 293 18.55 -2.15 0.31
N TRP A 294 19.11 -2.73 -0.75
CA TRP A 294 18.60 -3.93 -1.42
C TRP A 294 19.32 -5.19 -0.90
N SER A 295 18.57 -6.25 -0.63
CA SER A 295 19.07 -7.61 -0.50
C SER A 295 18.42 -8.48 -1.57
N ILE A 296 19.22 -8.89 -2.55
CA ILE A 296 18.77 -9.71 -3.67
C ILE A 296 19.62 -10.97 -3.67
N THR A 297 18.98 -12.11 -3.39
CA THR A 297 19.66 -13.40 -3.24
C THR A 297 18.99 -14.48 -4.08
N THR A 298 19.76 -15.52 -4.40
CA THR A 298 19.29 -16.76 -5.01
C THR A 298 19.82 -17.95 -4.21
N LYS A 299 19.44 -19.18 -4.56
CA LYS A 299 19.94 -20.38 -3.91
C LYS A 299 21.00 -21.08 -4.73
N ASN A 300 22.10 -21.46 -4.09
CA ASN A 300 23.10 -22.33 -4.70
C ASN A 300 22.63 -23.80 -4.74
N SER A 301 23.45 -24.69 -5.30
CA SER A 301 23.16 -26.13 -5.41
C SER A 301 22.92 -26.82 -4.07
N ASP A 302 23.45 -26.27 -2.97
CA ASP A 302 23.29 -26.79 -1.62
C ASP A 302 22.08 -26.18 -0.89
N GLY A 303 21.31 -25.31 -1.56
CA GLY A 303 20.10 -24.67 -1.03
C GLY A 303 20.36 -23.48 -0.11
N GLN A 304 21.60 -22.97 -0.05
CA GLN A 304 21.96 -21.79 0.74
C GLN A 304 21.73 -20.51 -0.05
N ASP A 305 21.29 -19.46 0.65
CA ASP A 305 21.11 -18.14 0.07
C ASP A 305 22.48 -17.53 -0.26
N VAL A 306 22.65 -17.12 -1.51
CA VAL A 306 23.83 -16.44 -2.03
C VAL A 306 23.41 -15.13 -2.71
N PRO A 307 24.17 -14.03 -2.57
CA PRO A 307 23.88 -12.79 -3.29
C PRO A 307 23.78 -13.03 -4.80
N LEU A 308 22.82 -12.36 -5.45
CA LEU A 308 22.72 -12.40 -6.89
C LEU A 308 23.91 -11.66 -7.50
N ASP A 309 24.77 -12.41 -8.18
CA ASP A 309 26.02 -11.92 -8.74
C ASP A 309 25.78 -10.97 -9.94
N ALA A 310 26.33 -9.76 -9.87
CA ALA A 310 26.22 -8.76 -10.93
C ALA A 310 26.91 -9.16 -12.23
N ASP A 311 28.01 -9.91 -12.16
CA ASP A 311 28.76 -10.35 -13.36
C ASP A 311 28.05 -11.50 -14.08
N ALA A 312 27.42 -12.41 -13.31
CA ALA A 312 26.72 -13.56 -13.87
C ALA A 312 25.29 -13.25 -14.34
N TYR A 313 24.61 -12.35 -13.63
CA TYR A 313 23.18 -12.09 -13.82
C TYR A 313 22.86 -10.66 -14.25
N GLU A 314 23.85 -9.88 -14.69
CA GLU A 314 23.65 -8.51 -15.20
C GLU A 314 22.83 -7.63 -14.21
N LEU A 315 23.09 -7.75 -12.90
CA LEU A 315 22.36 -7.01 -11.86
C LEU A 315 22.71 -5.51 -11.95
N GLU A 316 21.72 -4.69 -12.27
CA GLU A 316 21.83 -3.24 -12.38
C GLU A 316 20.78 -2.54 -11.50
N PHE A 317 21.13 -1.36 -10.98
CA PHE A 317 20.23 -0.53 -10.16
C PHE A 317 19.93 0.81 -10.86
N GLY A 318 18.74 1.36 -10.64
CA GLY A 318 18.33 2.64 -11.21
C GLY A 318 17.22 3.37 -10.45
N GLY A 319 16.80 4.52 -10.97
CA GLY A 319 15.85 5.40 -10.31
C GLY A 319 16.55 6.46 -9.47
N SER A 320 16.06 6.70 -8.24
CA SER A 320 16.65 7.66 -7.29
C SER A 320 18.06 7.28 -6.83
N SER A 321 18.51 6.04 -7.05
CA SER A 321 19.90 5.62 -6.88
C SER A 321 20.29 4.53 -7.87
N THR A 322 21.58 4.47 -8.21
CA THR A 322 22.18 3.43 -9.08
C THR A 322 23.07 2.46 -8.30
N SER A 323 22.84 2.32 -7.00
CA SER A 323 23.62 1.46 -6.10
C SER A 323 22.73 0.52 -5.31
N GLN A 324 23.29 -0.62 -4.89
CA GLN A 324 22.57 -1.62 -4.08
C GLN A 324 22.18 -1.07 -2.70
N SER A 325 23.01 -0.20 -2.12
CA SER A 325 22.73 0.49 -0.87
C SER A 325 23.36 1.87 -0.91
N GLY A 326 22.92 2.74 0.00
CA GLY A 326 23.43 4.10 0.10
C GLY A 326 22.38 5.01 0.70
N THR A 327 22.31 6.24 0.20
CA THR A 327 21.33 7.22 0.62
C THR A 327 20.60 7.82 -0.57
N ILE A 328 19.37 8.23 -0.37
CA ILE A 328 18.56 8.99 -1.32
C ILE A 328 18.04 10.27 -0.67
N ASN A 329 17.63 11.21 -1.52
CA ASN A 329 16.87 12.37 -1.09
C ASN A 329 15.43 12.21 -1.55
N ILE A 330 14.49 12.66 -0.72
CA ILE A 330 13.06 12.66 -1.03
C ILE A 330 12.58 14.10 -0.87
N SER A 331 12.14 14.69 -1.97
CA SER A 331 11.62 16.06 -2.00
C SER A 331 10.29 16.13 -1.25
N ALA A 332 10.08 17.17 -0.45
CA ALA A 332 8.77 17.50 0.11
C ALA A 332 7.75 17.90 -0.96
N GLU A 333 8.20 18.27 -2.15
CA GLU A 333 7.32 18.55 -3.29
C GLU A 333 6.78 17.25 -3.91
N ASP A 334 7.67 16.28 -4.17
CA ASP A 334 7.29 15.03 -4.83
C ASP A 334 6.72 13.99 -3.85
N LYS A 335 7.17 14.04 -2.58
CA LYS A 335 6.83 13.08 -1.51
C LYS A 335 7.04 11.61 -1.89
N GLU A 336 7.78 11.34 -2.96
CA GLU A 336 7.99 10.00 -3.49
C GLU A 336 9.42 9.84 -4.05
N ALA A 337 9.97 8.65 -3.91
CA ALA A 337 11.20 8.21 -4.57
C ALA A 337 11.02 6.79 -5.13
N CYS A 338 11.50 6.56 -6.34
CA CYS A 338 11.38 5.25 -7.00
C CYS A 338 12.77 4.66 -7.22
N LEU A 339 12.96 3.40 -6.82
CA LEU A 339 14.20 2.66 -7.04
C LEU A 339 13.91 1.37 -7.79
N TYR A 340 14.87 0.97 -8.63
CA TYR A 340 14.75 -0.17 -9.51
C TYR A 340 15.96 -1.10 -9.37
N ALA A 341 15.69 -2.40 -9.46
CA ALA A 341 16.70 -3.44 -9.63
C ALA A 341 16.33 -4.28 -10.87
N GLY A 342 17.25 -4.38 -11.82
CA GLY A 342 17.11 -5.19 -13.03
C GLY A 342 18.15 -6.30 -13.07
N PHE A 343 17.76 -7.51 -13.47
CA PHE A 343 18.68 -8.64 -13.57
C PHE A 343 18.21 -9.69 -14.59
N ARG A 344 19.10 -10.58 -14.99
CA ARG A 344 18.82 -11.81 -15.75
C ARG A 344 18.40 -12.90 -14.80
N MET A 345 17.23 -13.49 -15.05
CA MET A 345 16.68 -14.52 -14.18
C MET A 345 17.60 -15.77 -14.12
N PRO A 346 18.01 -16.25 -12.94
CA PRO A 346 18.66 -17.55 -12.79
C PRO A 346 17.68 -18.72 -12.96
N ASN A 347 18.19 -19.95 -12.93
CA ASN A 347 17.36 -21.17 -12.93
C ASN A 347 16.74 -21.53 -11.56
N THR A 348 16.83 -20.62 -10.59
CA THR A 348 16.41 -20.77 -9.18
C THR A 348 15.65 -19.52 -8.74
N ASP A 349 14.79 -19.65 -7.73
CA ASP A 349 14.01 -18.53 -7.20
C ASP A 349 14.91 -17.38 -6.73
N VAL A 350 14.48 -16.15 -6.99
CA VAL A 350 15.17 -14.94 -6.53
C VAL A 350 14.38 -14.30 -5.41
N TYR A 351 15.02 -14.14 -4.26
CA TYR A 351 14.46 -13.52 -3.06
C TYR A 351 14.91 -12.06 -3.02
N ILE A 352 13.96 -11.16 -2.79
CA ILE A 352 14.18 -9.72 -2.87
C ILE A 352 13.63 -9.09 -1.60
N GLU A 353 14.46 -8.30 -0.93
CA GLU A 353 14.09 -7.43 0.17
C GLU A 353 14.64 -6.03 -0.12
N PHE A 354 13.83 -5.02 0.18
CA PHE A 354 14.22 -3.63 0.16
C PHE A 354 13.88 -2.99 1.51
N ALA A 355 14.82 -2.22 2.04
CA ALA A 355 14.66 -1.45 3.27
C ALA A 355 15.02 0.03 3.04
N ILE A 356 14.24 0.93 3.63
CA ILE A 356 14.47 2.38 3.70
C ILE A 356 14.47 2.78 5.18
N ASN A 357 15.38 3.65 5.60
CA ASN A 357 15.48 4.15 6.98
C ASN A 357 15.27 3.05 8.05
N GLU A 358 15.97 1.92 7.90
CA GLU A 358 15.79 0.71 8.71
C GLU A 358 16.07 0.95 10.21
N ASP A 359 16.92 1.94 10.53
CA ASP A 359 17.23 2.36 11.89
C ASP A 359 16.22 3.37 12.46
N GLY A 360 15.36 3.96 11.63
CA GLY A 360 14.40 4.99 12.03
C GLY A 360 15.05 6.30 12.45
N GLU A 361 16.32 6.54 12.13
CA GLU A 361 17.07 7.69 12.65
C GLU A 361 17.09 8.88 11.70
N ASN A 362 16.96 8.66 10.39
CA ASN A 362 16.98 9.74 9.39
C ASN A 362 16.03 9.49 8.19
N PRO A 363 14.80 10.03 8.23
CA PRO A 363 14.24 10.87 9.29
C PRO A 363 13.89 10.09 10.57
N LEU A 364 13.54 10.78 11.66
CA LEU A 364 13.07 10.10 12.86
C LEU A 364 11.67 9.53 12.62
N GLU A 365 11.52 8.20 12.72
CA GLU A 365 10.26 7.49 12.51
C GLU A 365 9.87 6.64 13.72
N ASN A 366 8.56 6.51 13.97
CA ASN A 366 8.03 5.67 15.06
C ASN A 366 7.49 4.32 14.57
N ASP A 367 7.02 4.23 13.32
CA ASP A 367 6.67 2.97 12.69
C ASP A 367 7.80 2.57 11.74
N LEU A 368 8.44 1.42 11.99
CA LEU A 368 9.54 0.92 11.17
C LEU A 368 9.12 -0.32 10.37
N LYS A 369 7.87 -0.79 10.53
CA LYS A 369 7.41 -2.03 9.89
C LYS A 369 7.08 -1.83 8.42
N ASN A 370 6.63 -0.63 8.07
CA ASN A 370 6.34 -0.16 6.73
C ASN A 370 7.58 0.30 5.94
N ASN A 371 8.76 0.25 6.57
CA ASN A 371 10.05 0.61 5.99
C ASN A 371 10.75 -0.55 5.28
N ILE A 372 10.19 -1.76 5.34
CA ILE A 372 10.77 -2.98 4.74
C ILE A 372 9.71 -3.71 3.92
N VAL A 373 10.06 -4.10 2.70
CA VAL A 373 9.24 -4.98 1.85
C VAL A 373 10.07 -6.13 1.30
N SER A 374 9.46 -7.32 1.24
CA SER A 374 10.11 -8.54 0.75
C SER A 374 9.19 -9.36 -0.14
N THR A 375 9.78 -10.07 -1.10
CA THR A 375 9.06 -10.85 -2.12
C THR A 375 9.97 -11.90 -2.78
N VAL A 376 9.38 -12.77 -3.61
CA VAL A 376 10.09 -13.83 -4.34
C VAL A 376 9.64 -13.86 -5.79
N VAL A 377 10.59 -13.76 -6.72
CA VAL A 377 10.36 -14.04 -8.15
C VAL A 377 10.66 -15.52 -8.39
N LYS A 378 9.65 -16.30 -8.79
CA LYS A 378 9.79 -17.74 -9.02
C LYS A 378 10.51 -18.06 -10.32
N ALA A 379 11.44 -19.01 -10.28
CA ALA A 379 12.08 -19.53 -11.49
C ALA A 379 11.16 -20.54 -12.19
N GLU A 380 10.70 -20.16 -13.37
CA GLU A 380 9.94 -21.05 -14.24
C GLU A 380 10.86 -21.82 -15.17
N LYS A 381 10.57 -23.11 -15.34
CA LYS A 381 11.31 -23.92 -16.30
C LYS A 381 10.96 -23.47 -17.72
N PRO A 382 11.95 -23.33 -18.62
CA PRO A 382 11.67 -23.12 -20.02
C PRO A 382 10.83 -24.29 -20.54
N ILE A 383 9.71 -23.97 -21.20
CA ILE A 383 8.80 -24.99 -21.71
C ILE A 383 9.42 -25.58 -22.97
N ASN A 384 9.66 -26.89 -22.92
CA ASN A 384 10.45 -27.64 -23.88
C ASN A 384 10.07 -27.32 -25.34
N SER A 385 11.09 -26.97 -26.11
CA SER A 385 11.04 -26.82 -27.57
C SER A 385 10.80 -28.16 -28.25
N THR A 386 9.76 -28.25 -29.07
CA THR A 386 9.50 -29.44 -29.89
C THR A 386 10.43 -29.56 -31.08
N LEU A 387 11.30 -30.56 -31.10
CA LEU A 387 11.92 -31.00 -32.35
C LEU A 387 10.92 -31.85 -33.14
N ARG A 388 10.19 -31.23 -34.09
CA ARG A 388 9.30 -31.95 -35.01
C ARG A 388 10.00 -32.22 -36.34
N LYS A 389 9.86 -33.45 -36.83
CA LYS A 389 10.36 -33.86 -38.15
C LYS A 389 9.18 -33.96 -39.11
N PHE A 390 9.32 -33.34 -40.28
CA PHE A 390 8.33 -33.39 -41.35
C PHE A 390 9.00 -33.89 -42.62
N ASP A 391 8.53 -35.02 -43.13
CA ASP A 391 9.07 -35.59 -44.37
C ASP A 391 8.31 -35.04 -45.59
N LEU A 392 9.01 -34.53 -46.60
CA LEU A 392 8.42 -34.26 -47.91
C LEU A 392 8.76 -35.45 -48.82
N PRO A 393 7.79 -36.32 -49.18
CA PRO A 393 8.06 -37.45 -50.05
C PRO A 393 8.59 -36.96 -51.40
N TYR A 394 9.53 -37.70 -52.00
CA TYR A 394 10.18 -37.29 -53.25
C TYR A 394 9.18 -36.97 -54.38
N TYR A 395 8.06 -37.69 -54.47
CA TYR A 395 7.04 -37.46 -55.50
C TYR A 395 6.17 -36.20 -55.27
N ALA A 396 6.22 -35.59 -54.08
CA ALA A 396 5.41 -34.43 -53.74
C ALA A 396 6.16 -33.12 -54.05
N LEU A 397 5.48 -32.16 -54.66
CA LEU A 397 6.04 -30.82 -54.92
C LEU A 397 5.98 -29.93 -53.67
N SER A 398 5.07 -30.21 -52.76
CA SER A 398 4.91 -29.44 -51.52
C SER A 398 4.17 -30.24 -50.45
N ARG A 399 4.30 -29.82 -49.20
CA ARG A 399 3.54 -30.36 -48.06
C ARG A 399 3.12 -29.23 -47.13
N GLU A 400 1.87 -29.28 -46.67
CA GLU A 400 1.43 -28.47 -45.55
C GLU A 400 1.89 -29.12 -44.24
N ILE A 401 2.45 -28.31 -43.35
CA ILE A 401 2.94 -28.72 -42.05
C ILE A 401 2.24 -27.88 -40.96
N SER A 402 2.03 -28.50 -39.80
CA SER A 402 1.50 -27.86 -38.62
C SER A 402 2.28 -28.36 -37.41
N TYR A 403 2.82 -27.45 -36.61
CA TYR A 403 3.54 -27.79 -35.39
C TYR A 403 3.12 -26.85 -34.24
N PRO A 404 2.99 -27.35 -33.01
CA PRO A 404 2.72 -26.51 -31.85
C PRO A 404 3.99 -25.72 -31.46
N LEU A 405 3.82 -24.58 -30.79
CA LEU A 405 4.94 -23.81 -30.23
C LEU A 405 5.49 -24.41 -28.92
N ALA A 406 4.69 -25.19 -28.20
CA ALA A 406 5.04 -25.90 -26.97
C ALA A 406 4.36 -27.28 -26.92
N ASP A 407 4.96 -28.24 -26.21
CA ASP A 407 4.40 -29.60 -26.06
C ASP A 407 3.26 -29.70 -25.05
N SER A 408 3.14 -28.71 -24.16
CA SER A 408 2.13 -28.63 -23.12
C SER A 408 1.64 -27.20 -22.97
N ASP A 409 0.51 -27.05 -22.30
CA ASP A 409 0.06 -25.73 -21.86
C ASP A 409 1.07 -25.12 -20.86
N ILE A 410 1.11 -23.79 -20.85
CA ILE A 410 1.94 -22.98 -19.96
C ILE A 410 1.11 -22.65 -18.73
N VAL A 411 1.58 -23.02 -17.54
CA VAL A 411 0.86 -22.77 -16.28
C VAL A 411 1.59 -21.67 -15.51
N PHE A 412 0.91 -20.56 -15.28
CA PHE A 412 1.36 -19.46 -14.42
C PHE A 412 0.64 -19.57 -13.08
N ASN A 413 1.40 -19.53 -11.98
CA ASN A 413 0.86 -19.43 -10.64
C ASN A 413 1.06 -17.98 -10.16
N LEU A 414 -0.04 -17.27 -9.94
CA LEU A 414 -0.04 -15.89 -9.46
C LEU A 414 -0.22 -15.84 -7.95
N ASN A 415 0.53 -14.97 -7.30
CA ASN A 415 0.37 -14.70 -5.87
C ASN A 415 -0.45 -13.42 -5.69
N ASN A 416 -1.59 -13.52 -5.00
CA ASN A 416 -2.34 -12.34 -4.62
C ASN A 416 -1.81 -11.78 -3.30
N ILE A 417 -1.01 -10.71 -3.39
CA ILE A 417 -0.33 -10.11 -2.23
C ILE A 417 -1.27 -9.16 -1.46
N ASN A 418 -2.30 -8.58 -2.11
CA ASN A 418 -3.06 -7.43 -1.58
C ASN A 418 -4.58 -7.62 -1.44
N GLY A 419 -5.16 -8.80 -1.69
CA GLY A 419 -6.60 -9.04 -1.42
C GLY A 419 -7.33 -9.84 -2.50
N ASP A 420 -8.47 -9.36 -2.98
CA ASP A 420 -9.29 -10.03 -4.00
C ASP A 420 -8.85 -9.66 -5.43
N TRP A 421 -8.99 -10.59 -6.38
CA TRP A 421 -8.78 -10.28 -7.80
C TRP A 421 -9.85 -9.28 -8.29
N LEU A 422 -9.44 -8.30 -9.10
CA LEU A 422 -10.38 -7.36 -9.73
C LEU A 422 -11.22 -8.13 -10.76
N ASP A 423 -12.53 -7.89 -10.78
CA ASP A 423 -13.47 -8.64 -11.62
C ASP A 423 -13.08 -8.55 -13.10
N GLY A 424 -12.49 -9.62 -13.62
CA GLY A 424 -11.88 -9.65 -14.95
C GLY A 424 -10.97 -10.86 -15.16
N SER A 425 -11.12 -11.55 -16.29
CA SER A 425 -10.26 -12.66 -16.67
C SER A 425 -8.83 -12.20 -16.97
N ALA A 426 -7.85 -13.02 -16.63
CA ALA A 426 -6.47 -12.89 -17.08
C ALA A 426 -6.39 -12.66 -18.60
N ARG A 427 -5.36 -11.94 -19.06
CA ARG A 427 -5.15 -11.67 -20.47
C ARG A 427 -3.72 -11.90 -20.89
N ILE A 428 -3.55 -12.28 -22.15
CA ILE A 428 -2.25 -12.28 -22.83
C ILE A 428 -1.98 -10.85 -23.29
N ASP A 429 -1.07 -10.14 -22.63
CA ASP A 429 -0.67 -8.79 -23.05
C ASP A 429 0.18 -8.82 -24.31
N LYS A 430 1.00 -9.87 -24.46
CA LYS A 430 1.90 -10.01 -25.60
C LYS A 430 2.16 -11.46 -25.94
N LEU A 431 1.94 -11.82 -27.22
CA LEU A 431 2.49 -13.03 -27.82
C LEU A 431 3.22 -12.65 -29.10
N ASN A 432 4.54 -12.78 -29.08
CA ASN A 432 5.36 -12.61 -30.27
C ASN A 432 5.90 -13.98 -30.68
N VAL A 433 5.67 -14.36 -31.93
CA VAL A 433 6.24 -15.58 -32.51
C VAL A 433 7.17 -15.19 -33.63
N ASN A 434 8.45 -15.50 -33.47
CA ASN A 434 9.46 -15.26 -34.47
C ASN A 434 9.77 -16.57 -35.20
N VAL A 435 9.23 -16.69 -36.40
CA VAL A 435 9.47 -17.81 -37.31
C VAL A 435 10.60 -17.42 -38.25
N ASN A 436 11.71 -18.15 -38.23
CA ASN A 436 12.75 -17.99 -39.26
C ASN A 436 12.25 -18.57 -40.60
N ALA A 437 11.50 -17.79 -41.36
CA ALA A 437 10.72 -18.24 -42.52
C ALA A 437 11.53 -18.64 -43.77
N GLY A 438 12.84 -18.90 -43.67
CA GLY A 438 13.75 -19.03 -44.82
C GLY A 438 13.30 -19.98 -45.94
N PHE A 439 12.49 -21.00 -45.63
CA PHE A 439 11.86 -21.92 -46.60
C PHE A 439 10.39 -22.24 -46.28
N LEU A 440 9.75 -21.41 -45.44
CA LEU A 440 8.33 -21.56 -45.12
C LEU A 440 7.49 -20.59 -45.95
N HIS A 441 6.57 -21.15 -46.72
CA HIS A 441 5.62 -20.38 -47.51
C HIS A 441 4.27 -20.29 -46.79
N ASN A 442 3.62 -19.13 -46.92
CA ASN A 442 2.27 -18.87 -46.42
C ASN A 442 2.07 -19.25 -44.95
N TYR A 443 3.07 -18.99 -44.10
CA TYR A 443 2.96 -19.37 -42.70
C TYR A 443 1.89 -18.53 -41.98
N GLN A 444 1.19 -19.17 -41.05
CA GLN A 444 0.17 -18.57 -40.20
C GLN A 444 0.35 -19.06 -38.78
N VAL A 445 0.30 -18.14 -37.83
CA VAL A 445 0.28 -18.45 -36.40
C VAL A 445 -1.18 -18.44 -35.97
N GLY A 446 -1.65 -19.52 -35.35
CA GLY A 446 -3.00 -19.60 -34.80
C GLY A 446 -3.22 -18.67 -33.60
N SER A 447 -4.36 -18.83 -32.94
CA SER A 447 -4.69 -18.09 -31.71
C SER A 447 -4.37 -18.90 -30.45
N SER A 448 -3.84 -18.25 -29.41
CA SER A 448 -3.73 -18.86 -28.09
C SER A 448 -5.09 -19.00 -27.42
N ARG A 449 -5.18 -19.94 -26.48
CA ARG A 449 -6.29 -20.03 -25.52
C ARG A 449 -5.78 -19.76 -24.11
N ILE A 450 -6.59 -19.09 -23.30
CA ILE A 450 -6.32 -18.84 -21.89
C ILE A 450 -7.44 -19.46 -21.05
N GLU A 451 -7.06 -20.13 -19.97
CA GLU A 451 -7.96 -20.60 -18.92
C GLU A 451 -7.52 -19.96 -17.61
N ASP A 452 -8.45 -19.25 -16.96
CA ASP A 452 -8.19 -18.53 -15.72
C ASP A 452 -8.93 -19.25 -14.58
N ASN A 453 -8.16 -19.84 -13.67
CA ASN A 453 -8.64 -20.54 -12.49
C ASN A 453 -8.11 -19.83 -11.23
N GLU A 454 -8.55 -18.59 -11.02
CA GLU A 454 -8.17 -17.73 -9.87
C GLU A 454 -6.66 -17.46 -9.79
N ASN A 455 -5.93 -18.25 -8.99
CA ASN A 455 -4.50 -18.09 -8.78
C ASN A 455 -3.68 -18.83 -9.85
N THR A 456 -4.33 -19.60 -10.73
CA THR A 456 -3.65 -20.38 -11.76
C THR A 456 -4.17 -19.98 -13.14
N ILE A 457 -3.27 -19.55 -14.01
CA ILE A 457 -3.58 -19.24 -15.41
C ILE A 457 -2.90 -20.27 -16.31
N THR A 458 -3.68 -20.94 -17.15
CA THR A 458 -3.18 -21.89 -18.14
C THR A 458 -3.28 -21.28 -19.53
N VAL A 459 -2.17 -21.22 -20.27
CA VAL A 459 -2.12 -20.72 -21.65
C VAL A 459 -1.73 -21.85 -22.61
N SER A 460 -2.65 -22.19 -23.51
CA SER A 460 -2.35 -23.05 -24.66
C SER A 460 -1.80 -22.20 -25.80
N LEU A 461 -0.53 -22.41 -26.15
CA LEU A 461 0.09 -21.71 -27.28
C LEU A 461 -0.45 -22.22 -28.63
N PRO A 462 -0.49 -21.35 -29.66
CA PRO A 462 -0.98 -21.73 -30.97
C PRO A 462 -0.02 -22.66 -31.69
N SER A 463 -0.55 -23.32 -32.71
CA SER A 463 0.27 -23.99 -33.72
C SER A 463 0.64 -23.04 -34.86
N VAL A 464 1.84 -23.23 -35.40
CA VAL A 464 2.26 -22.63 -36.67
C VAL A 464 1.87 -23.58 -37.79
N LYS A 465 1.14 -23.07 -38.76
CA LYS A 465 0.84 -23.75 -40.03
C LYS A 465 1.67 -23.13 -41.12
N ALA A 466 2.27 -23.93 -41.99
CA ALA A 466 3.05 -23.44 -43.11
C ALA A 466 3.07 -24.45 -44.26
N LYS A 467 3.57 -24.01 -45.42
CA LYS A 467 3.82 -24.88 -46.57
C LYS A 467 5.31 -24.93 -46.84
N VAL A 468 5.84 -26.13 -47.05
CA VAL A 468 7.21 -26.34 -47.55
C VAL A 468 7.15 -26.80 -49.00
N GLU A 469 8.06 -26.33 -49.84
CA GLU A 469 8.13 -26.69 -51.25
C GLU A 469 9.44 -27.37 -51.59
N ARG A 470 9.37 -28.36 -52.49
CA ARG A 470 10.52 -29.18 -52.90
C ARG A 470 11.67 -28.31 -53.47
N LYS A 471 11.32 -27.21 -54.13
CA LYS A 471 12.27 -26.23 -54.69
C LYS A 471 13.18 -25.58 -53.63
N ASP A 472 12.71 -25.42 -52.39
CA ASP A 472 13.48 -24.79 -51.32
C ASP A 472 14.63 -25.69 -50.81
N PHE A 473 14.56 -26.97 -51.17
CA PHE A 473 15.61 -27.95 -50.95
C PHE A 473 16.55 -28.08 -52.16
N GLY A 474 16.39 -27.23 -53.18
CA GLY A 474 17.20 -27.19 -54.40
C GLY A 474 16.66 -28.03 -55.57
N ASP A 475 15.52 -28.70 -55.38
CA ASP A 475 14.95 -29.66 -56.35
C ASP A 475 13.65 -29.10 -56.93
N ASN A 476 13.68 -28.61 -58.17
CA ASN A 476 12.57 -27.92 -58.81
C ASN A 476 12.14 -28.60 -60.13
N PRO A 477 11.38 -29.71 -60.04
CA PRO A 477 10.83 -30.40 -61.21
C PRO A 477 9.97 -29.51 -62.11
N GLY A 478 9.30 -28.49 -61.56
CA GLY A 478 8.44 -27.57 -62.31
C GLY A 478 9.20 -26.75 -63.36
N GLU A 479 10.46 -26.41 -63.08
CA GLU A 479 11.38 -25.75 -64.01
C GLU A 479 12.31 -26.73 -64.73
N LYS A 480 12.04 -28.04 -64.65
CA LYS A 480 12.92 -29.09 -65.18
C LYS A 480 14.34 -29.06 -64.58
N LYS A 481 14.46 -28.69 -63.30
CA LYS A 481 15.72 -28.70 -62.54
C LYS A 481 15.61 -29.76 -61.45
N TRP A 482 16.15 -30.94 -61.70
CA TRP A 482 16.16 -32.02 -60.71
C TRP A 482 17.47 -32.07 -59.97
N LEU A 483 17.41 -32.28 -58.66
CA LEU A 483 18.57 -32.69 -57.89
C LEU A 483 18.92 -34.13 -58.25
N VAL A 484 19.92 -34.31 -59.11
CA VAL A 484 20.43 -35.63 -59.51
C VAL A 484 21.53 -36.01 -58.51
N SER A 485 21.23 -36.90 -57.57
CA SER A 485 22.26 -37.55 -56.73
C SER A 485 22.68 -38.88 -57.36
N ASN A 486 23.97 -39.21 -57.27
CA ASN A 486 24.51 -40.52 -57.64
C ASN A 486 24.23 -41.61 -56.57
N ASN A 487 23.65 -41.23 -55.42
CA ASN A 487 23.30 -42.13 -54.32
C ASN A 487 21.78 -42.15 -54.10
N THR A 488 21.20 -43.34 -53.97
CA THR A 488 19.75 -43.57 -53.88
C THR A 488 19.12 -43.22 -52.52
N VAL A 489 19.86 -42.61 -51.57
CA VAL A 489 19.42 -42.46 -50.16
C VAL A 489 19.75 -41.09 -49.52
N ASP A 490 20.16 -40.08 -50.28
CA ASP A 490 20.53 -38.79 -49.69
C ASP A 490 19.28 -38.01 -49.22
N VAL A 491 19.05 -37.98 -47.90
CA VAL A 491 18.00 -37.16 -47.27
C VAL A 491 18.53 -35.74 -47.05
N ILE A 492 17.99 -34.77 -47.79
CA ILE A 492 18.29 -33.35 -47.59
C ILE A 492 17.52 -32.84 -46.36
N LYS A 493 18.24 -32.23 -45.42
CA LYS A 493 17.67 -31.69 -44.19
C LYS A 493 17.79 -30.17 -44.16
N ARG A 494 16.72 -29.51 -43.73
CA ARG A 494 16.71 -28.11 -43.33
C ARG A 494 16.20 -28.03 -41.91
N ILE A 495 16.82 -27.16 -41.11
CA ILE A 495 16.43 -26.92 -39.72
C ILE A 495 15.72 -25.57 -39.68
N LEU A 496 14.65 -25.52 -38.89
CA LEU A 496 13.87 -24.33 -38.66
C LEU A 496 13.89 -24.02 -37.17
N ASP A 497 14.25 -22.79 -36.83
CA ASP A 497 14.14 -22.28 -35.47
C ASP A 497 12.93 -21.36 -35.39
N THR A 498 12.00 -21.68 -34.48
CA THR A 498 10.87 -20.82 -34.12
C THR A 498 11.01 -20.48 -32.65
N SER A 499 11.04 -19.20 -32.32
CA SER A 499 11.06 -18.71 -30.93
C SER A 499 9.77 -17.94 -30.64
N TYR A 500 9.40 -17.87 -29.37
CA TYR A 500 8.26 -17.07 -28.94
C TYR A 500 8.55 -16.33 -27.64
N TYR A 501 7.82 -15.24 -27.42
CA TYR A 501 7.75 -14.51 -26.16
C TYR A 501 6.28 -14.37 -25.77
N LEU A 502 5.95 -14.73 -24.53
CA LEU A 502 4.62 -14.65 -23.97
C LEU A 502 4.67 -13.80 -22.69
N SER A 503 3.72 -12.89 -22.55
CA SER A 503 3.46 -12.14 -21.32
C SER A 503 1.97 -12.17 -21.01
N VAL A 504 1.65 -12.43 -19.75
CA VAL A 504 0.29 -12.58 -19.23
C VAL A 504 0.17 -11.66 -18.01
N SER A 505 -0.96 -10.96 -17.88
CA SER A 505 -1.29 -10.20 -16.67
C SER A 505 -2.70 -10.47 -16.19
N LYS A 506 -2.88 -10.24 -14.90
CA LYS A 506 -4.16 -10.23 -14.21
C LYS A 506 -4.18 -9.03 -13.25
N LYS A 507 -5.33 -8.35 -13.15
CA LYS A 507 -5.48 -7.20 -12.26
C LYS A 507 -5.99 -7.68 -10.89
N TYR A 508 -5.41 -7.17 -9.81
CA TYR A 508 -5.88 -7.33 -8.44
C TYR A 508 -6.38 -5.98 -7.90
N ARG A 509 -7.27 -6.01 -6.88
CA ARG A 509 -7.83 -4.81 -6.25
C ARG A 509 -6.79 -3.98 -5.51
#